data_AF-A0A3S9AZJ3-F1
#
_entry.id   AF-A0A3S9AZJ3-F1
#
_cell.length_a   1.000
_cell.length_b   1.000
_cell.length_c   1.000
_cell.angle_alpha   90.00
_cell.angle_beta   90.00
_cell.angle_gamma   90.00
#
_symmetry.space_group_name_H-M   'P 1'
#
loop_
_entity.id
_entity.type
_entity.pdbx_description
1 polymer ?
#
loop_
_entity_poly.entity_id
_entity_poly.type
_entity_poly.pdbx_seq_one_letter_code
_entity_poly.pdbx_strand_id
1 'polypeptide(L)'
;MPPLTAFVHSRLAGTARIETVFWRDMMLTGTSLTLATFVAAMLLLAQDFPTALVLVIYFMTMPYNIFITIAVWRGAAQAGAAGQMFYRASAALWLVVTTLL
;
A
#
# COMPACT_ATOMS: atom_id res chain seq x y z
N MET A 1 18.71 -6.51 -13.62
CA MET A 1 17.55 -5.96 -12.88
C MET A 1 16.49 -5.59 -13.92
N PRO A 2 15.27 -6.14 -13.86
CA PRO A 2 14.22 -5.74 -14.79
C PRO A 2 13.89 -4.24 -14.61
N PRO A 3 13.56 -3.51 -15.68
CA PRO A 3 13.25 -2.08 -15.60
C PRO A 3 12.02 -1.82 -14.72
N LEU A 4 12.00 -0.70 -13.97
CA LEU A 4 10.91 -0.29 -13.07
C LEU A 4 9.53 -0.39 -13.74
N THR A 5 9.45 -0.06 -15.03
CA THR A 5 8.25 -0.19 -15.86
C THR A 5 7.79 -1.63 -16.04
N ALA A 6 8.69 -2.60 -16.23
CA ALA A 6 8.31 -4.01 -16.32
C ALA A 6 7.83 -4.57 -14.96
N PHE A 7 8.39 -4.06 -13.86
CA PHE A 7 7.96 -4.42 -12.50
C PHE A 7 6.57 -3.86 -12.16
N VAL A 8 6.31 -2.60 -12.55
CA VAL A 8 5.00 -1.96 -12.42
C VAL A 8 3.97 -2.63 -13.35
N HIS A 9 4.36 -2.94 -14.58
CA HIS A 9 3.47 -3.56 -15.57
C HIS A 9 3.11 -5.00 -15.19
N SER A 10 4.00 -5.80 -14.61
CA SER A 10 3.67 -7.17 -14.20
C SER A 10 2.69 -7.23 -13.03
N ARG A 11 2.84 -6.32 -12.05
CA ARG A 11 1.91 -6.15 -10.92
C ARG A 11 0.57 -5.58 -11.36
N LEU A 12 0.58 -4.56 -12.23
CA LEU A 12 -0.65 -4.02 -12.79
C LEU A 12 -1.33 -5.06 -13.69
N ALA A 13 -0.62 -5.80 -14.51
CA ALA A 13 -1.19 -6.85 -15.37
C ALA A 13 -1.76 -8.04 -14.57
N GLY A 14 -1.55 -8.11 -13.25
CA GLY A 14 -2.04 -9.21 -12.44
C GLY A 14 -1.37 -10.54 -12.77
N THR A 15 -0.09 -10.53 -13.16
CA THR A 15 0.68 -11.76 -13.47
C THR A 15 1.51 -12.26 -12.29
N ALA A 16 1.63 -11.43 -11.24
CA ALA A 16 2.31 -11.80 -10.01
C ALA A 16 1.38 -12.64 -9.11
N ARG A 17 1.97 -13.63 -8.41
CA ARG A 17 1.25 -14.47 -7.43
C ARG A 17 0.59 -13.57 -6.37
N ILE A 18 -0.74 -13.67 -6.28
CA ILE A 18 -1.58 -12.84 -5.39
C ILE A 18 -1.14 -12.94 -3.92
N GLU A 19 -0.72 -14.13 -3.48
CA GLU A 19 -0.22 -14.35 -2.11
C GLU A 19 1.03 -13.53 -1.79
N THR A 20 1.96 -13.42 -2.74
CA THR A 20 3.22 -12.71 -2.52
C THR A 20 2.99 -11.20 -2.52
N VAL A 21 2.11 -10.70 -3.40
CA VAL A 21 1.73 -9.28 -3.45
C VAL A 21 0.94 -8.89 -2.20
N PHE A 22 0.02 -9.74 -1.76
CA PHE A 22 -0.79 -9.46 -0.58
C PHE A 22 0.02 -9.51 0.72
N TRP A 23 0.81 -10.56 0.94
CA TRP A 23 1.57 -10.69 2.20
C TRP A 23 2.81 -9.80 2.25
N ARG A 24 3.61 -9.75 1.18
CA ARG A 24 4.90 -9.05 1.22
C ARG A 24 4.74 -7.56 0.90
N ASP A 25 3.99 -7.24 -0.15
CA ASP A 25 3.91 -5.85 -0.60
C ASP A 25 2.86 -5.07 0.19
N MET A 26 1.65 -5.63 0.36
CA MET A 26 0.58 -4.92 1.08
C MET A 26 0.76 -5.00 2.60
N MET A 27 0.78 -6.20 3.19
CA MET A 27 0.87 -6.37 4.64
C MET A 27 2.22 -5.94 5.21
N LEU A 28 3.34 -6.37 4.64
CA LEU A 28 4.66 -6.04 5.18
C LEU A 28 5.08 -4.62 4.78
N THR A 29 5.18 -4.34 3.49
CA THR A 29 5.78 -3.07 3.03
C THR A 29 4.87 -1.89 3.31
N GLY A 30 3.57 -2.00 3.03
CA GLY A 30 2.63 -0.93 3.28
C GLY A 30 2.46 -0.59 4.77
N THR A 31 2.39 -1.61 5.64
CA THR A 31 2.20 -1.39 7.08
C THR A 31 3.47 -0.81 7.70
N SER A 32 4.65 -1.35 7.36
CA SER A 32 5.92 -0.79 7.82
C SER A 32 6.11 0.65 7.34
N LEU A 33 5.72 0.97 6.10
CA LEU A 33 5.80 2.33 5.58
C LEU A 33 4.82 3.27 6.30
N THR A 34 3.57 2.85 6.50
CA THR A 34 2.57 3.63 7.23
C THR A 34 3.01 3.89 8.66
N LEU A 35 3.48 2.88 9.39
CA LEU A 35 4.01 3.04 10.74
C LEU A 35 5.25 3.94 10.79
N ALA A 36 6.21 3.75 9.87
CA ALA A 36 7.40 4.59 9.81
C ALA A 36 7.05 6.06 9.57
N THR A 37 6.06 6.31 8.70
CA THR A 37 5.58 7.66 8.38
C THR A 37 4.82 8.27 9.56
N PHE A 38 3.99 7.48 10.25
CA PHE A 38 3.30 7.91 11.46
C PHE A 38 4.28 8.28 12.58
N VAL A 39 5.28 7.44 12.83
CA VAL A 39 6.34 7.72 13.81
C VAL A 39 7.12 8.97 13.42
N ALA A 40 7.49 9.12 12.14
CA ALA A 40 8.16 10.31 11.65
C ALA A 40 7.30 11.57 11.82
N ALA A 41 5.99 11.49 11.52
CA ALA A 41 5.05 12.58 11.70
C ALA A 41 4.92 12.99 13.17
N MET A 42 4.81 12.02 14.10
CA MET A 42 4.80 12.30 15.54
C MET A 42 6.11 12.93 16.02
N LEU A 43 7.27 12.44 15.55
CA LEU A 43 8.57 13.02 15.90
C LEU A 43 8.69 14.46 15.40
N LEU A 44 8.26 14.76 14.17
CA LEU A 44 8.27 16.11 13.62
C LEU A 44 7.32 17.04 14.37
N LEU A 45 6.13 16.55 14.74
CA LEU A 45 5.17 17.30 15.53
C LEU A 45 5.73 17.60 16.94
N ALA A 46 6.39 16.64 17.57
CA ALA A 46 7.05 16.81 18.87
C ALA A 46 8.24 17.78 18.84
N GLN A 47 8.76 18.10 17.65
CA GLN A 47 9.83 19.06 17.41
C GLN A 47 9.27 20.42 16.92
N ASP A 48 7.96 20.65 17.03
CA ASP A 48 7.26 21.88 16.60
C ASP A 48 7.50 22.25 15.12
N PHE A 49 7.75 21.25 14.25
CA PHE A 49 7.88 21.51 12.82
C PHE A 49 6.55 22.00 12.22
N PRO A 50 6.60 22.75 11.10
CA PRO A 50 5.41 23.24 10.43
C PRO A 50 4.48 22.08 10.06
N THR A 51 3.20 22.20 10.42
CA THR A 51 2.18 21.18 10.15
C THR A 51 2.10 20.82 8.66
N ALA A 52 2.38 21.78 7.76
CA ALA A 52 2.46 21.52 6.33
C ALA A 52 3.52 20.46 5.97
N LEU A 53 4.69 20.46 6.63
CA LEU A 53 5.76 19.48 6.40
C LEU A 53 5.33 18.09 6.88
N VAL A 54 4.68 18.03 8.05
CA VAL A 54 4.10 16.80 8.62
C VAL A 54 3.07 16.20 7.66
N LEU A 55 2.19 17.03 7.11
CA LEU A 55 1.18 16.60 6.14
C LEU A 55 1.82 16.09 4.84
N VAL A 56 2.84 16.76 4.30
CA VAL A 56 3.51 16.30 3.07
C VAL A 56 4.13 14.91 3.25
N ILE A 57 4.80 14.66 4.38
CA ILE A 57 5.40 13.36 4.70
C ILE A 57 4.31 12.30 4.90
N TYR A 58 3.24 12.66 5.62
CA TYR A 58 2.11 11.75 5.83
C TYR A 58 1.43 11.37 4.50
N PHE A 59 1.14 12.35 3.63
CA PHE A 59 0.52 12.14 2.33
C PHE A 59 1.44 11.49 1.29
N MET A 60 2.76 11.41 1.49
CA MET A 60 3.65 10.67 0.58
C MET A 60 3.33 9.18 0.51
N THR A 61 2.70 8.61 1.55
CA THR A 61 2.31 7.19 1.57
C THR A 61 1.04 6.89 0.77
N MET A 62 0.16 7.88 0.59
CA MET A 62 -1.09 7.71 -0.17
C MET A 62 -0.88 7.19 -1.60
N PRO A 63 0.00 7.78 -2.45
CA PRO A 63 0.23 7.27 -3.79
C PRO A 63 0.73 5.83 -3.80
N TYR A 64 1.54 5.44 -2.82
CA TYR A 64 2.04 4.07 -2.67
C TYR A 64 0.91 3.10 -2.25
N ASN A 65 0.10 3.49 -1.28
CA ASN A 65 -1.02 2.68 -0.77
C ASN A 65 -2.11 2.47 -1.85
N ILE A 66 -2.38 3.49 -2.67
CA ILE A 66 -3.30 3.39 -3.82
C ILE A 66 -2.73 2.42 -4.86
N PHE A 67 -1.44 2.54 -5.18
CA PHE A 67 -0.79 1.66 -6.15
C PHE A 67 -0.87 0.18 -5.74
N ILE A 68 -0.57 -0.13 -4.48
CA ILE A 68 -0.62 -1.49 -3.95
C ILE A 68 -2.05 -2.03 -3.93
N THR A 69 -3.03 -1.19 -3.60
CA THR A 69 -4.45 -1.57 -3.59
C THR A 69 -4.93 -1.96 -4.98
N ILE A 70 -4.57 -1.17 -6.01
CA ILE A 70 -4.90 -1.47 -7.41
C ILE A 70 -4.23 -2.78 -7.85
N ALA A 71 -2.96 -2.99 -7.49
CA ALA A 71 -2.24 -4.22 -7.83
C ALA A 71 -2.92 -5.46 -7.23
N VAL A 72 -3.35 -5.39 -5.95
CA VAL A 72 -4.07 -6.49 -5.29
C VAL A 72 -5.44 -6.71 -5.94
N TRP A 73 -6.20 -5.65 -6.23
CA TRP A 73 -7.51 -5.76 -6.87
C TRP A 73 -7.48 -6.38 -8.26
N ARG A 74 -6.39 -6.15 -9.03
CA ARG A 74 -6.18 -6.76 -10.35
C ARG A 74 -5.68 -8.19 -10.24
N GLY A 75 -4.76 -8.48 -9.32
CA GLY A 75 -4.28 -9.84 -9.08
C GLY A 75 -5.33 -10.77 -8.48
N ALA A 76 -6.31 -10.23 -7.74
CA ALA A 76 -7.40 -10.96 -7.10
C ALA A 76 -8.30 -11.69 -8.12
N ALA A 77 -8.36 -11.22 -9.37
CA ALA A 77 -9.12 -11.87 -10.45
C ALA A 77 -8.62 -13.29 -10.76
N GLN A 78 -7.40 -13.65 -10.35
CA GLN A 78 -6.84 -15.00 -10.53
C GLN A 78 -7.28 -16.00 -9.45
N ALA A 79 -7.85 -15.54 -8.33
CA ALA A 79 -8.12 -16.37 -7.15
C ALA A 79 -9.53 -17.02 -7.15
N GLY A 80 -10.25 -16.98 -8.27
CA GLY A 80 -11.67 -17.39 -8.35
C GLY A 80 -12.61 -16.43 -7.64
N ALA A 81 -13.92 -16.55 -7.83
CA ALA A 81 -14.90 -15.54 -7.38
C ALA A 81 -14.89 -15.30 -5.85
N ALA A 82 -14.78 -16.37 -5.05
CA ALA A 82 -14.74 -16.27 -3.58
C ALA A 82 -13.41 -15.66 -3.07
N GLY A 83 -12.28 -16.10 -3.63
CA GLY A 83 -10.96 -15.55 -3.28
C GLY A 83 -10.83 -14.09 -3.72
N GLN A 84 -11.36 -13.74 -4.90
CA GLN A 84 -11.36 -12.38 -5.42
C GLN A 84 -12.06 -11.40 -4.47
N MET A 85 -13.21 -11.79 -3.91
CA MET A 85 -13.95 -10.94 -2.97
C MET A 85 -13.20 -10.77 -1.65
N PHE A 86 -12.60 -11.85 -1.13
CA PHE A 86 -11.77 -11.78 0.08
C PHE A 86 -10.59 -10.82 -0.09
N TYR A 87 -9.77 -11.00 -1.13
CA TYR A 87 -8.60 -10.13 -1.37
C TYR A 87 -8.99 -8.67 -1.62
N ARG A 88 -10.10 -8.42 -2.33
CA ARG A 88 -10.58 -7.04 -2.55
C ARG A 88 -11.09 -6.38 -1.28
N ALA A 89 -11.85 -7.11 -0.45
CA ALA A 89 -12.36 -6.61 0.81
C ALA A 89 -11.22 -6.34 1.81
N SER A 90 -10.26 -7.27 1.94
CA SER A 90 -9.08 -7.09 2.78
C SER A 90 -8.22 -5.90 2.31
N ALA A 91 -8.07 -5.72 1.00
CA ALA A 91 -7.33 -4.59 0.45
C ALA A 91 -8.01 -3.25 0.74
N ALA A 92 -9.33 -3.18 0.58
CA ALA A 92 -10.12 -1.99 0.90
C ALA A 92 -10.05 -1.67 2.40
N LEU A 93 -10.22 -2.69 3.25
CA LEU A 93 -10.11 -2.54 4.71
C LEU A 93 -8.73 -2.01 5.11
N TRP A 94 -7.67 -2.58 4.55
CA TRP A 94 -6.29 -2.16 4.83
C TRP A 94 -6.03 -0.72 4.35
N LEU A 95 -6.56 -0.31 3.20
CA LEU A 95 -6.45 1.07 2.73
C LEU A 95 -7.16 2.04 3.69
N VAL A 96 -8.34 1.68 4.18
CA VAL A 96 -9.08 2.48 5.16
C VAL A 96 -8.28 2.58 6.47
N VAL A 97 -7.79 1.46 6.99
CA VAL A 97 -7.00 1.44 8.22
C VAL A 97 -5.75 2.31 8.08
N THR A 98 -4.97 2.16 7.00
CA THR A 98 -3.74 2.95 6.79
C THR A 98 -3.99 4.43 6.50
N THR A 99 -5.17 4.80 6.02
CA THR A 99 -5.55 6.21 5.83
C THR A 99 -6.00 6.85 7.15
N LEU A 100 -6.48 6.06 8.10
CA LEU A 100 -6.95 6.53 9.41
C LEU A 100 -5.85 6.54 10.49
N LEU A 101 -4.68 5.95 10.20
CA LEU A 101 -3.58 5.72 11.13
C LEU A 101 -2.53 6.83 10.98
#